data_AF-A0A8J7WVU1-F1
#
_entry.id   AF-A0A8J7WVU1-F1
#
_cell.length_a   1.000
_cell.length_b   1.000
_cell.length_c   1.000
_cell.angle_alpha   90.00
_cell.angle_beta   90.00
_cell.angle_gamma   90.00
#
_symmetry.space_group_name_H-M   'P 1'
#
loop_
_entity.id
_entity.type
_entity.pdbx_description
1 polymer ?
#
loop_
_entity_poly.entity_id
_entity_poly.type
_entity_poly.pdbx_seq_one_letter_code
_entity_poly.pdbx_strand_id
1 'polypeptide(L)'
;MLDKPAEMFDRDFEWSELARFAAYDGREATLGVVSGRRRRGKTFLLDALTRATGGFMFTATETTEADALRQFADALSAFTGEPTPLRFTHWDEAITRLMRVASERPTTVVLDEFPFLAKASPALPS
;
A
#
# COMPACT_ATOMS: atom_id res chain seq x y z
N MET A 1 4.06 9.65 18.16
CA MET A 1 4.45 8.27 17.82
C MET A 1 3.16 7.50 17.62
N LEU A 2 3.04 6.65 16.60
CA LEU A 2 1.81 5.89 16.34
C LEU A 2 1.66 4.79 17.41
N ASP A 3 0.55 4.80 18.14
CA ASP A 3 0.28 3.78 19.15
C ASP A 3 -0.09 2.45 18.49
N LYS A 4 0.52 1.37 18.96
CA LYS A 4 0.22 0.02 18.48
C LYS A 4 -1.21 -0.36 18.86
N PRO A 5 -2.02 -0.91 17.95
CA PRO A 5 -3.35 -1.40 18.28
C PRO A 5 -3.29 -2.44 19.40
N ALA A 6 -4.25 -2.35 20.33
CA ALA A 6 -4.32 -3.24 21.49
C ALA A 6 -4.52 -4.71 21.09
N GLU A 7 -5.21 -4.97 19.97
CA GLU A 7 -5.39 -6.33 19.44
C GLU A 7 -4.10 -6.95 18.85
N MET A 8 -3.01 -6.19 18.71
CA MET A 8 -1.78 -6.66 18.09
C MET A 8 -0.79 -7.24 19.11
N PHE A 9 -0.78 -8.56 19.24
CA PHE A 9 0.07 -9.29 20.18
C PHE A 9 1.53 -9.47 19.67
N ASP A 10 2.52 -9.19 20.53
CA ASP A 10 3.95 -9.55 20.33
C ASP A 10 4.55 -9.08 18.98
N ARG A 11 4.21 -7.85 18.57
CA ARG A 11 4.69 -7.18 17.33
C ARG A 11 5.28 -5.81 17.62
N ASP A 12 5.80 -5.62 18.82
CA ASP A 12 6.28 -4.30 19.26
C ASP A 12 7.46 -3.82 18.41
N PHE A 13 8.37 -4.72 18.06
CA PHE A 13 9.48 -4.41 17.17
C PHE A 13 9.01 -4.04 15.77
N GLU A 14 8.23 -4.89 15.11
CA GLU A 14 7.77 -4.65 13.74
C GLU A 14 6.88 -3.42 13.63
N TRP A 15 6.00 -3.19 14.62
CA TRP A 15 5.20 -1.98 14.70
C TRP A 15 6.08 -0.75 14.84
N SER A 16 7.10 -0.78 15.71
CA SER A 16 7.98 0.36 15.92
C SER A 16 8.73 0.76 14.64
N GLU A 17 9.20 -0.21 13.86
CA GLU A 17 9.90 0.05 12.60
C GLU A 17 8.95 0.59 11.52
N LEU A 18 7.73 0.05 11.43
CA LEU A 18 6.71 0.56 10.51
C LEU A 18 6.23 1.96 10.89
N ALA A 19 6.02 2.23 12.18
CA ALA A 19 5.66 3.53 12.69
C ALA A 19 6.77 4.56 12.41
N ARG A 20 8.04 4.16 12.59
CA ARG A 20 9.20 4.98 12.26
C ARG A 20 9.27 5.28 10.75
N PHE A 21 9.04 4.28 9.90
CA PHE A 21 8.98 4.44 8.46
C PHE A 21 7.87 5.40 8.04
N ALA A 22 6.65 5.20 8.55
CA ALA A 22 5.49 6.02 8.20
C ALA A 22 5.56 7.46 8.74
N ALA A 23 6.30 7.70 9.82
CA ALA A 23 6.50 9.01 10.41
C ALA A 23 7.66 9.80 9.77
N TYR A 24 8.37 9.23 8.80
CA TYR A 24 9.45 9.93 8.10
C TYR A 24 8.87 11.10 7.28
N ASP A 25 9.31 12.32 7.59
CA ASP A 25 8.83 13.59 7.01
C ASP A 25 9.75 14.16 5.92
N GLY A 26 10.67 13.33 5.41
CA GLY A 26 11.53 13.68 4.30
C GLY A 26 10.72 14.02 3.03
N ARG A 27 11.30 14.83 2.16
CA ARG A 27 10.68 15.28 0.90
C ARG A 27 10.65 14.21 -0.20
N GLU A 28 11.29 13.07 0.05
CA GLU A 28 11.45 11.99 -0.91
C GLU A 28 10.51 10.83 -0.57
N ALA A 29 10.00 10.16 -1.59
CA ALA A 29 9.30 8.90 -1.40
C ALA A 29 10.30 7.83 -0.96
N THR A 30 9.97 7.14 0.13
CA THR A 30 10.76 6.02 0.64
C THR A 30 10.05 4.70 0.33
N LEU A 31 10.84 3.63 0.18
CA LEU A 31 10.33 2.28 -0.07
C LEU A 31 10.77 1.36 1.06
N GLY A 32 9.78 0.68 1.66
CA GLY A 32 10.01 -0.39 2.63
C GLY A 32 9.50 -1.72 2.09
N VAL A 33 10.29 -2.78 2.27
CA VAL A 33 9.88 -4.14 1.89
C VAL A 33 9.60 -4.94 3.16
N VAL A 34 8.34 -5.33 3.34
CA VAL A 34 7.93 -6.19 4.46
C VAL A 34 7.83 -7.62 3.97
N SER A 35 8.76 -8.46 4.41
CA SER A 35 8.83 -9.87 4.03
C SER A 35 8.66 -10.80 5.22
N GLY A 36 8.29 -12.06 4.96
CA GLY A 36 8.13 -13.07 6.00
C GLY A 36 7.28 -14.25 5.54
N ARG A 37 7.25 -15.32 6.34
CA ARG A 37 6.51 -16.54 6.01
C ARG A 37 5.00 -16.29 5.85
N ARG A 38 4.32 -17.13 5.06
CA ARG A 38 2.85 -17.09 4.89
C ARG A 38 2.15 -17.26 6.25
N ARG A 39 1.01 -16.58 6.43
CA ARG A 39 0.14 -16.64 7.63
C ARG A 39 0.80 -16.19 8.94
N ARG A 40 1.73 -15.23 8.87
CA ARG A 40 2.37 -14.61 10.07
C ARG A 40 1.79 -13.25 10.46
N GLY A 41 0.68 -12.84 9.86
CA GLY A 41 -0.03 -11.60 10.20
C GLY A 41 0.54 -10.33 9.56
N LYS A 42 1.26 -10.44 8.43
CA LYS A 42 1.81 -9.27 7.72
C LYS A 42 0.70 -8.34 7.21
N THR A 43 -0.29 -8.89 6.51
CA THR A 43 -1.47 -8.14 6.07
C THR A 43 -2.16 -7.43 7.23
N PHE A 44 -2.36 -8.13 8.35
CA PHE A 44 -2.95 -7.54 9.56
C PHE A 44 -2.11 -6.37 10.11
N LEU A 45 -0.78 -6.52 10.15
CA LEU A 45 0.15 -5.48 10.59
C LEU A 45 0.13 -4.25 9.67
N LEU A 46 0.14 -4.46 8.35
CA LEU A 46 0.13 -3.39 7.35
C LEU A 46 -1.22 -2.67 7.28
N ASP A 47 -2.32 -3.40 7.37
CA ASP A 47 -3.68 -2.87 7.42
C ASP A 47 -3.92 -2.05 8.71
N ALA A 48 -3.34 -2.48 9.83
CA ALA A 48 -3.31 -1.67 11.04
C ALA A 48 -2.53 -0.36 10.87
N LEU A 49 -1.38 -0.40 10.19
CA LEU A 49 -0.59 0.80 9.93
C LEU A 49 -1.36 1.79 9.04
N THR A 50 -1.94 1.32 7.93
CA THR A 50 -2.69 2.19 7.01
C THR A 50 -3.89 2.80 7.69
N ARG A 51 -4.62 2.05 8.53
CA ARG A 51 -5.70 2.63 9.35
C ARG A 51 -5.21 3.69 10.33
N ALA A 52 -4.08 3.43 11.01
CA ALA A 52 -3.51 4.37 11.97
C ALA A 52 -2.99 5.66 11.33
N THR A 53 -2.59 5.62 10.06
CA THR A 53 -2.06 6.78 9.33
C THR A 53 -3.07 7.42 8.37
N GLY A 54 -4.24 6.83 8.18
CA GLY A 54 -5.17 7.23 7.11
C GLY A 54 -4.60 6.96 5.71
N GLY A 55 -3.70 5.97 5.59
CA GLY A 55 -3.01 5.61 4.37
C GLY A 55 -3.82 4.74 3.41
N PHE A 56 -3.24 4.51 2.23
CA PHE A 56 -3.82 3.69 1.17
C PHE A 56 -3.35 2.24 1.29
N MET A 57 -4.28 1.29 1.14
CA MET A 57 -4.02 -0.14 1.11
C MET A 57 -4.59 -0.73 -0.19
N PHE A 58 -3.76 -1.46 -0.92
CA PHE A 58 -4.20 -2.31 -2.03
C PHE A 58 -3.66 -3.72 -1.81
N THR A 59 -4.55 -4.72 -1.75
CA THR A 59 -4.16 -6.13 -1.60
C THR A 59 -4.31 -6.84 -2.94
N ALA A 60 -3.19 -7.24 -3.52
CA ALA A 60 -3.19 -7.94 -4.79
C ALA A 60 -3.74 -9.36 -4.66
N THR A 61 -4.37 -9.84 -5.74
CA THR A 61 -4.84 -11.22 -5.86
C THR A 61 -4.34 -11.81 -7.19
N GLU A 62 -4.41 -13.13 -7.34
CA GLU A 62 -4.06 -13.77 -8.60
C GLU A 62 -5.15 -13.51 -9.64
N THR A 63 -4.89 -12.56 -10.53
CA THR A 63 -5.84 -12.07 -11.54
C THR A 63 -5.10 -11.62 -12.81
N THR A 64 -5.85 -11.28 -13.86
CA THR A 64 -5.27 -10.67 -15.07
C THR A 64 -4.76 -9.25 -14.79
N GLU A 65 -3.83 -8.76 -15.60
CA GLU A 65 -3.34 -7.37 -15.50
C GLU A 65 -4.47 -6.34 -15.59
N ALA A 66 -5.39 -6.53 -16.54
CA ALA A 66 -6.53 -5.63 -16.74
C ALA A 66 -7.45 -5.59 -15.51
N ASP A 67 -7.71 -6.74 -14.89
CA ASP A 67 -8.49 -6.79 -13.66
C ASP A 67 -7.74 -6.19 -12.47
N ALA A 68 -6.43 -6.41 -12.35
CA ALA A 68 -5.62 -5.82 -11.30
C ALA A 68 -5.60 -4.29 -11.40
N LEU A 69 -5.43 -3.73 -12.61
CA LEU A 69 -5.50 -2.29 -12.88
C LEU A 69 -6.87 -1.73 -12.55
N ARG A 70 -7.95 -2.42 -12.93
CA ARG A 70 -9.32 -2.00 -12.62
C ARG A 70 -9.55 -1.97 -11.11
N GLN A 71 -9.20 -3.05 -10.40
CA GLN A 71 -9.33 -3.13 -8.94
C GLN A 71 -8.50 -2.05 -8.23
N PHE A 72 -7.27 -1.82 -8.70
CA PHE A 72 -6.41 -0.76 -8.18
C PHE A 72 -7.00 0.62 -8.41
N ALA A 73 -7.51 0.89 -9.61
CA ALA A 73 -8.14 2.16 -9.94
C ALA A 73 -9.40 2.41 -9.10
N ASP A 74 -10.24 1.40 -8.90
CA ASP A 74 -11.42 1.50 -8.06
C ASP A 74 -11.04 1.79 -6.59
N ALA A 75 -10.03 1.09 -6.05
CA ALA A 75 -9.53 1.34 -4.70
C ALA A 75 -8.92 2.75 -4.54
N LEU A 76 -8.10 3.17 -5.51
CA LEU A 76 -7.46 4.48 -5.47
C LEU A 76 -8.48 5.61 -5.60
N SER A 77 -9.48 5.46 -6.46
CA SER A 77 -10.57 6.43 -6.62
C SER A 77 -11.34 6.64 -5.32
N ALA A 78 -11.66 5.53 -4.62
CA ALA A 78 -12.32 5.57 -3.33
C ALA A 78 -11.46 6.27 -2.28
N PHE A 79 -10.15 5.99 -2.26
CA PHE A 79 -9.20 6.62 -1.34
C PHE A 79 -9.06 8.12 -1.57
N THR A 80 -8.96 8.56 -2.83
CA THR A 80 -8.81 9.99 -3.17
C THR A 80 -10.14 10.74 -3.26
N GLY A 81 -11.28 10.06 -3.05
CA GLY A 81 -12.61 10.68 -3.12
C GLY A 81 -12.97 11.19 -4.51
N GLU A 82 -12.48 10.54 -5.57
CA GLU A 82 -12.74 10.96 -6.95
C GLU A 82 -14.23 10.76 -7.27
N PRO A 83 -14.90 11.77 -7.89
CA PRO A 83 -16.31 11.67 -8.22
C PRO A 83 -16.58 10.64 -9.34
N THR A 84 -15.56 10.35 -10.15
CA THR A 84 -15.61 9.35 -11.22
C THR A 84 -14.47 8.36 -11.02
N PRO A 85 -14.71 7.04 -11.19
CA PRO A 85 -13.65 6.06 -11.10
C PRO A 85 -12.53 6.32 -12.09
N LEU A 86 -11.30 6.35 -11.58
CA LEU A 86 -10.07 6.37 -12.35
C LEU A 86 -10.03 5.18 -13.32
N ARG A 87 -9.36 5.38 -14.44
CA ARG A 87 -9.09 4.35 -15.44
C ARG A 87 -7.65 4.50 -15.86
N PHE A 88 -6.91 3.40 -15.81
CA PHE A 88 -5.51 3.37 -16.21
C PHE A 88 -5.36 2.40 -17.36
N THR A 89 -4.56 2.82 -18.34
CA THR A 89 -4.23 1.95 -19.47
C THR A 89 -3.17 0.94 -19.03
N HIS A 90 -2.14 1.41 -18.32
CA HIS A 90 -0.97 0.62 -17.90
C HIS A 90 -0.53 0.97 -16.47
N TRP A 91 0.28 0.12 -15.84
CA TRP A 91 0.74 0.32 -14.47
C TRP A 91 1.57 1.59 -14.24
N ASP A 92 2.35 2.04 -15.22
CA ASP A 92 3.11 3.29 -15.12
C ASP A 92 2.21 4.50 -14.83
N GLU A 93 1.02 4.53 -15.45
CA GLU A 93 0.01 5.57 -15.23
C GLU A 93 -0.56 5.48 -13.81
N ALA A 94 -0.90 4.27 -13.38
CA ALA A 94 -1.44 3.98 -12.06
C ALA A 94 -0.46 4.37 -10.93
N ILE A 95 0.81 3.97 -11.06
CA ILE A 95 1.88 4.30 -10.11
C ILE A 95 2.16 5.81 -10.14
N THR A 96 2.22 6.44 -11.31
CA THR A 96 2.39 7.90 -11.41
C THR A 96 1.26 8.65 -10.70
N ARG A 97 0.01 8.20 -10.84
CA ARG A 97 -1.15 8.79 -10.15
C ARG A 97 -1.08 8.56 -8.63
N LEU A 98 -0.64 7.38 -8.20
CA LEU A 98 -0.43 7.03 -6.79
C LEU A 98 0.62 7.93 -6.13
N MET A 99 1.74 8.19 -6.81
CA MET A 99 2.80 9.05 -6.29
C MET A 99 2.35 10.49 -6.07
N ARG A 100 1.29 10.94 -6.76
CA ARG A 100 0.68 12.28 -6.60
C ARG A 100 -0.39 12.34 -5.51
N VAL A 101 -0.70 11.22 -4.86
CA VAL A 101 -1.65 11.18 -3.75
C VAL A 101 -1.10 11.89 -2.51
N ALA A 102 0.23 11.82 -2.31
CA ALA A 102 0.89 12.58 -1.27
C ALA A 102 0.65 14.08 -1.49
N SER A 103 0.09 14.74 -0.48
CA SER A 103 -0.26 16.16 -0.50
C SER A 103 0.61 16.93 0.50
N GLU A 104 0.01 17.62 1.46
CA GLU A 104 0.71 18.44 2.47
C GLU A 104 1.50 17.59 3.49
N ARG A 105 1.21 16.28 3.56
CA ARG A 105 1.86 15.34 4.48
C ARG A 105 2.21 14.03 3.77
N PRO A 106 3.25 13.30 4.25
CA PRO A 106 3.54 11.95 3.77
C PRO A 106 2.29 11.07 3.86
N THR A 107 2.01 10.32 2.79
CA THR A 107 0.89 9.37 2.75
C THR A 107 1.46 7.97 2.76
N THR A 108 1.09 7.17 3.77
CA THR A 108 1.45 5.75 3.79
C THR A 108 0.71 5.03 2.68
N VAL A 109 1.44 4.25 1.89
CA VAL A 109 0.92 3.43 0.80
C VAL A 109 1.39 2.01 1.00
N VAL A 110 0.47 1.05 0.96
CA VAL A 110 0.78 -0.37 1.02
C VAL A 110 0.24 -1.07 -0.22
N LEU A 111 1.15 -1.80 -0.89
CA LEU A 111 0.83 -2.77 -1.94
C LEU A 111 1.10 -4.17 -1.35
N ASP A 112 0.07 -4.79 -0.79
CA ASP A 112 0.18 -6.13 -0.19
C ASP A 112 0.09 -7.24 -1.24
N GLU A 113 0.75 -8.35 -0.96
CA GLU A 113 0.90 -9.49 -1.87
C GLU A 113 1.41 -9.08 -3.26
N PHE A 114 2.33 -8.11 -3.32
CA PHE A 114 2.96 -7.59 -4.54
C PHE A 114 3.42 -8.66 -5.56
N PRO A 115 3.92 -9.86 -5.15
CA PRO A 115 4.24 -10.91 -6.12
C PRO A 115 3.08 -11.30 -7.05
N PHE A 116 1.82 -11.17 -6.62
CA PHE A 116 0.68 -11.39 -7.53
C PHE A 116 0.55 -10.29 -8.59
N LEU A 117 0.84 -9.02 -8.25
CA LEU A 117 0.89 -7.93 -9.22
C LEU A 117 2.03 -8.13 -10.23
N ALA A 118 3.24 -8.41 -9.74
CA ALA A 118 4.42 -8.62 -10.58
C ALA A 118 4.25 -9.83 -11.51
N LYS A 119 3.59 -10.90 -11.04
CA LYS A 119 3.27 -12.07 -11.88
C LYS A 119 2.26 -11.75 -12.98
N ALA A 120 1.28 -10.89 -12.69
CA ALA A 120 0.23 -10.53 -13.64
C ALA A 120 0.69 -9.52 -14.68
N SER A 121 1.70 -8.68 -14.36
CA SER A 121 2.15 -7.56 -15.18
C SER A 121 3.66 -7.61 -15.44
N PRO A 122 4.11 -7.95 -16.66
CA PRO A 122 5.53 -7.93 -17.02
C PRO A 122 6.18 -6.54 -16.96
N ALA A 123 5.37 -5.48 -16.94
CA ALA A 123 5.85 -4.09 -16.82
C ALA A 123 6.26 -3.74 -15.38
N LEU A 124 5.79 -4.48 -14.38
CA LEU A 124 6.24 -4.35 -13.00
C LEU A 124 7.48 -5.22 -12.76
N PRO A 125 8.47 -4.74 -11.99
CA PRO A 125 9.65 -5.54 -11.67
C PRO A 125 9.25 -6.81 -10.89
N SER A 126 9.96 -7.91 -11.16
CA SER A 126 9.76 -9.22 -10.53
C SER A 126 10.60 -9.42 -9.27
#